data_AF-A0A1S8CUH9-F1
#
_entry.id   AF-A0A1S8CUH9-F1
#
_cell.length_a   1.000
_cell.length_b   1.000
_cell.length_c   1.000
_cell.angle_alpha   90.00
_cell.angle_beta   90.00
_cell.angle_gamma   90.00
#
_symmetry.space_group_name_H-M   'P 1'
#
loop_
_entity.id
_entity.type
_entity.pdbx_description
1 polymer ?
#
loop_
_entity_poly.entity_id
_entity_poly.type
_entity_poly.pdbx_seq_one_letter_code
_entity_poly.pdbx_strand_id
1 'polypeptide(L)'
;MPKTVNIAIKLIWISLAISILLSIAQRFLGDITLNDLITALLVNALMCLIPYKLAQRSTVSRLVFTALFVLSILFLLAAGHEIEVTLLDKVDLLINIPLNIYSIYLLFFNEAAQQWFNAENKIK
;
A
#
# COMPACT_ATOMS: atom_id res chain seq x y z
N MET A 1 -1.85 -3.81 -20.92
CA MET A 1 -1.16 -3.46 -19.65
C MET A 1 0.15 -4.23 -19.59
N PRO A 2 1.29 -3.60 -19.28
CA PRO A 2 2.56 -4.31 -19.12
C PRO A 2 2.49 -5.33 -17.99
N LYS A 3 3.19 -6.46 -18.14
CA LYS A 3 3.27 -7.49 -17.10
C LYS A 3 3.77 -6.92 -15.77
N THR A 4 4.69 -5.96 -15.81
CA THR A 4 5.29 -5.29 -14.65
C THR A 4 4.28 -4.46 -13.86
N VAL A 5 3.42 -3.69 -14.53
CA VAL A 5 2.33 -2.94 -13.88
C VAL A 5 1.29 -3.88 -13.28
N ASN A 6 0.95 -4.98 -13.97
CA ASN A 6 0.02 -5.98 -13.44
C ASN A 6 0.59 -6.65 -12.16
N ILE A 7 1.88 -7.00 -12.15
CA ILE A 7 2.56 -7.55 -10.97
C ILE A 7 2.52 -6.52 -9.83
N ALA A 8 2.88 -5.26 -10.07
CA ALA A 8 2.84 -4.22 -9.05
C ALA A 8 1.44 -4.03 -8.45
N ILE A 9 0.39 -4.05 -9.27
CA ILE A 9 -0.98 -3.93 -8.77
C ILE A 9 -1.39 -5.15 -7.95
N LYS A 10 -1.04 -6.37 -8.40
CA LYS A 10 -1.30 -7.58 -7.61
C LYS A 10 -0.58 -7.56 -6.27
N LEU A 11 0.66 -7.07 -6.25
CA LEU A 11 1.42 -6.88 -5.03
C LEU A 11 0.71 -5.93 -4.06
N ILE A 12 0.25 -4.76 -4.54
CA ILE A 12 -0.53 -3.83 -3.72
C ILE A 12 -1.83 -4.47 -3.19
N TRP A 13 -2.52 -5.28 -4.00
CA TRP A 13 -3.69 -6.02 -3.52
C TRP A 13 -3.35 -7.05 -2.44
N ILE A 14 -2.21 -7.74 -2.59
CA ILE A 14 -1.74 -8.72 -1.62
C ILE A 14 -1.37 -8.03 -0.29
N SER A 15 -0.67 -6.89 -0.32
CA SER A 15 -0.37 -6.16 0.92
C SER A 15 -1.63 -5.71 1.65
N LEU A 16 -2.64 -5.19 0.92
CA LEU A 16 -3.92 -4.82 1.52
C LEU A 16 -4.66 -6.02 2.12
N ALA A 17 -4.68 -7.15 1.42
CA ALA A 17 -5.30 -8.37 1.93
C ALA A 17 -4.62 -8.88 3.19
N ILE A 18 -3.28 -8.88 3.24
CA ILE A 18 -2.50 -9.26 4.41
C ILE A 18 -2.80 -8.31 5.58
N SER A 19 -2.82 -7.00 5.34
CA SER A 19 -3.10 -5.98 6.35
C SER A 19 -4.48 -6.18 7.00
N ILE A 20 -5.50 -6.47 6.19
CA ILE A 20 -6.86 -6.74 6.67
C ILE A 20 -6.90 -8.02 7.50
N LEU A 21 -6.26 -9.10 7.02
CA LEU A 21 -6.22 -10.38 7.74
C LEU A 21 -5.50 -10.25 9.09
N LEU A 22 -4.40 -9.50 9.13
CA LEU A 22 -3.66 -9.22 10.37
C LEU A 22 -4.48 -8.37 11.34
N SER A 23 -5.18 -7.34 10.85
CA SER A 23 -6.08 -6.52 11.68
C SER A 23 -7.19 -7.38 12.30
N ILE A 24 -7.76 -8.30 11.53
CA ILE A 24 -8.77 -9.25 12.04
C ILE A 24 -8.14 -10.19 13.08
N ALA A 25 -6.94 -10.71 12.84
CA ALA A 25 -6.24 -11.59 13.78
C ALA A 25 -5.91 -10.88 15.11
N GLN A 26 -5.44 -9.63 15.06
CA GLN A 26 -5.21 -8.78 16.23
C GLN A 26 -6.50 -8.58 17.04
N ARG A 27 -7.64 -8.38 16.35
CA ARG A 27 -8.94 -8.28 17.02
C ARG A 27 -9.29 -9.58 17.76
N PHE A 28 -9.05 -10.73 17.14
CA PHE A 28 -9.30 -12.04 17.77
C PHE A 28 -8.41 -12.29 18.99
N LEU A 29 -7.19 -11.75 19.00
CA LEU A 29 -6.25 -11.87 20.12
C LEU A 29 -6.49 -10.85 21.24
N GLY A 30 -7.36 -9.86 21.01
CA GLY A 30 -7.67 -8.81 21.98
C GLY A 30 -6.71 -7.63 21.97
N ASP A 31 -5.81 -7.57 20.97
CA ASP A 31 -4.78 -6.54 20.86
C ASP A 31 -5.34 -5.18 20.41
N ILE A 32 -6.49 -5.17 19.72
CA ILE A 32 -7.11 -3.94 19.19
C ILE A 32 -8.61 -3.84 19.51
N THR A 33 -9.10 -2.60 19.66
CA THR A 33 -10.52 -2.34 19.90
C THR A 33 -11.35 -2.50 18.62
N LEU A 34 -12.68 -2.55 18.75
CA LEU A 34 -13.57 -2.62 17.58
C LEU A 34 -13.47 -1.34 16.75
N ASN A 35 -13.24 -0.20 17.41
CA ASN A 35 -13.11 1.09 16.76
C ASN A 35 -11.82 1.16 15.92
N ASP A 36 -10.73 0.59 16.42
CA ASP A 36 -9.46 0.50 15.69
C ASP A 36 -9.60 -0.40 14.46
N LEU A 37 -10.29 -1.55 14.61
CA LEU A 37 -10.57 -2.44 13.47
C LEU A 37 -11.41 -1.75 12.39
N ILE A 38 -12.49 -1.04 12.78
CA ILE A 38 -13.34 -0.32 11.84
C ILE A 38 -12.53 0.77 11.12
N THR A 39 -11.69 1.51 11.85
CA THR A 39 -10.82 2.54 11.29
C THR A 39 -9.81 1.92 10.30
N ALA A 40 -9.16 0.82 10.67
CA ALA A 40 -8.23 0.10 9.80
C ALA A 40 -8.92 -0.41 8.52
N LEU A 41 -10.16 -0.94 8.63
CA LEU A 41 -10.94 -1.38 7.47
C LEU A 41 -11.32 -0.21 6.57
N LEU A 42 -11.72 0.93 7.12
CA LEU A 42 -12.04 2.13 6.35
C LEU A 42 -10.81 2.66 5.61
N VAL A 43 -9.66 2.74 6.28
CA VAL A 43 -8.40 3.15 5.65
C VAL A 43 -8.02 2.18 4.54
N ASN A 44 -8.07 0.87 4.78
CA ASN A 44 -7.78 -0.15 3.76
C ASN A 44 -8.75 -0.05 2.57
N ALA A 45 -10.04 0.19 2.81
CA ALA A 45 -11.04 0.39 1.76
C ALA A 45 -10.74 1.62 0.88
N LEU A 46 -10.28 2.72 1.49
CA LEU A 46 -9.80 3.89 0.75
C LEU A 46 -8.53 3.56 -0.06
N MET A 47 -7.61 2.78 0.51
CA MET A 47 -6.39 2.36 -0.18
C MET A 47 -6.67 1.45 -1.38
N CYS A 48 -7.76 0.69 -1.41
CA CYS A 48 -8.21 -0.08 -2.57
C CYS A 48 -8.49 0.78 -3.82
N LEU A 49 -8.74 2.08 -3.67
CA LEU A 49 -8.91 2.99 -4.81
C LEU A 49 -7.60 3.20 -5.59
N ILE A 50 -6.45 3.06 -4.93
CA ILE A 50 -5.13 3.25 -5.53
C ILE A 50 -4.84 2.21 -6.61
N PRO A 51 -4.87 0.89 -6.34
CA PRO A 51 -4.63 -0.13 -7.38
C PRO A 51 -5.66 -0.03 -8.51
N TYR A 52 -6.90 0.34 -8.20
CA TYR A 52 -7.93 0.57 -9.21
C TYR A 52 -7.57 1.72 -10.16
N LYS A 53 -7.19 2.89 -9.64
CA LYS A 53 -6.78 4.02 -10.49
C LYS A 53 -5.43 3.79 -11.18
N LEU A 54 -4.52 3.03 -10.57
CA LEU A 54 -3.28 2.59 -11.22
C LEU A 54 -3.57 1.73 -12.44
N ALA A 55 -4.59 0.86 -12.40
CA ALA A 55 -5.00 0.05 -13.55
C ALA A 55 -5.55 0.90 -14.71
N GLN A 56 -6.01 2.12 -14.43
CA GLN A 56 -6.49 3.08 -15.42
C GLN A 56 -5.42 4.03 -15.97
N ARG A 57 -4.12 3.75 -15.77
CA ARG A 57 -2.97 4.58 -16.20
C ARG A 57 -2.78 5.89 -15.43
N SER A 58 -3.52 6.13 -14.35
CA SER A 58 -3.39 7.37 -13.60
C SER A 58 -1.98 7.58 -13.02
N THR A 59 -1.23 8.50 -13.62
CA THR A 59 0.11 8.89 -13.14
C THR A 59 0.04 9.53 -11.75
N VAL A 60 -1.03 10.28 -11.45
CA VAL A 60 -1.29 10.87 -10.13
C VAL A 60 -1.36 9.78 -9.05
N SER A 61 -1.99 8.64 -9.36
CA SER A 61 -2.16 7.55 -8.39
C SER A 61 -0.84 6.88 -8.01
N ARG A 62 0.15 6.88 -8.91
CA ARG A 62 1.53 6.43 -8.58
C ARG A 62 2.20 7.33 -7.56
N LEU A 63 2.05 8.65 -7.75
CA LEU A 63 2.63 9.65 -6.84
C LEU A 63 1.92 9.61 -5.49
N VAL A 64 0.58 9.53 -5.48
CA VAL A 64 -0.21 9.41 -4.26
C VAL A 64 0.16 8.14 -3.49
N PHE A 65 0.29 7.00 -4.16
CA PHE A 65 0.74 5.76 -3.51
C PHE A 65 2.11 5.90 -2.86
N THR A 66 3.06 6.48 -3.60
CA THR A 66 4.43 6.69 -3.09
C THR A 66 4.44 7.67 -1.92
N ALA A 67 3.68 8.76 -2.01
CA ALA A 67 3.56 9.75 -0.95
C ALA A 67 2.93 9.15 0.32
N LEU A 68 1.87 8.35 0.17
CA LEU A 68 1.24 7.65 1.29
C LEU A 68 2.17 6.64 1.94
N PHE A 69 2.96 5.91 1.14
CA PHE A 69 3.97 4.99 1.66
C PHE A 69 5.10 5.73 2.41
N VAL A 70 5.62 6.83 1.86
CA VAL A 70 6.64 7.64 2.56
C VAL A 70 6.06 8.22 3.85
N LEU A 71 4.82 8.73 3.80
CA LEU A 71 4.14 9.27 4.97
C LEU A 71 3.93 8.21 6.05
N SER A 72 3.56 6.97 5.68
CA SER A 72 3.39 5.88 6.66
C SER A 72 4.71 5.52 7.34
N ILE A 73 5.83 5.49 6.59
CA ILE A 73 7.17 5.30 7.17
C ILE A 73 7.55 6.46 8.11
N LEU A 74 7.27 7.71 7.72
CA LEU A 74 7.53 8.87 8.56
C LEU A 74 6.71 8.83 9.86
N PHE A 75 5.43 8.45 9.79
CA PHE A 75 4.60 8.25 10.97
C PHE A 75 5.15 7.14 11.86
N LEU A 76 5.58 6.01 11.29
CA LEU A 76 6.20 4.93 12.05
C LEU A 76 7.46 5.40 12.80
N LEU A 77 8.33 6.15 12.12
CA LEU A 77 9.55 6.70 12.72
C LEU A 77 9.24 7.75 13.80
N ALA A 78 8.22 8.58 13.60
CA ALA A 78 7.78 9.59 14.57
C ALA A 78 7.11 8.96 15.80
N ALA A 79 6.34 7.89 15.61
CA ALA A 79 5.61 7.19 16.66
C ALA A 79 6.48 6.25 17.51
N GLY A 80 7.71 5.95 17.07
CA GLY A 80 8.54 4.85 17.57
C GLY A 80 8.97 4.90 19.05
N HIS A 81 8.56 5.91 19.82
CA HIS A 81 8.78 5.96 21.28
C HIS A 81 7.51 5.96 22.13
N GLU A 82 6.33 6.20 21.57
CA GLU A 82 5.09 6.40 22.36
C GLU A 82 4.01 5.34 22.10
N ILE A 83 4.12 4.56 21.02
CA ILE A 83 3.10 3.57 20.64
C ILE A 83 3.66 2.15 20.88
N GLU A 84 2.98 1.37 21.73
CA GLU A 84 3.25 -0.06 21.84
C GLU A 84 2.86 -0.76 20.53
N VAL A 85 3.88 -1.11 19.74
CA VAL A 85 3.72 -1.81 18.47
C VAL A 85 3.57 -3.31 18.75
N THR A 86 2.42 -3.89 18.39
CA THR A 86 2.14 -5.32 18.62
C THR A 86 3.07 -6.21 17.78
N LEU A 87 3.20 -7.49 18.13
CA LEU A 87 3.99 -8.44 17.32
C LEU A 87 3.44 -8.57 15.90
N LEU A 88 2.11 -8.54 15.75
CA LEU A 88 1.44 -8.62 14.46
C LEU A 88 1.68 -7.37 13.60
N ASP A 89 1.76 -6.19 14.21
CA ASP A 89 2.14 -4.96 13.49
C ASP A 89 3.57 -5.04 12.97
N LYS A 90 4.50 -5.61 13.75
CA LYS A 90 5.89 -5.80 13.30
C LYS A 90 5.97 -6.75 12.11
N VAL A 91 5.17 -7.82 12.11
CA VAL A 91 5.07 -8.76 10.97
C VAL A 91 4.46 -8.07 9.76
N ASP A 92 3.40 -7.28 9.95
CA ASP A 92 2.78 -6.48 8.88
C ASP A 92 3.81 -5.57 8.21
N LEU A 93 4.55 -4.80 9.01
CA LEU A 93 5.59 -3.90 8.52
C LEU A 93 6.71 -4.65 7.78
N LEU A 94 7.17 -5.78 8.33
CA LEU A 94 8.25 -6.57 7.73
C LEU A 94 7.86 -7.11 6.35
N ILE A 95 6.58 -7.41 6.11
CA ILE A 95 6.09 -7.92 4.83
C ILE A 95 5.72 -6.77 3.89
N ASN A 96 4.96 -5.79 4.37
CA ASN A 96 4.40 -4.73 3.54
C ASN A 96 5.44 -3.72 3.09
N ILE A 97 6.47 -3.42 3.89
CA ILE A 97 7.51 -2.46 3.51
C ILE A 97 8.27 -2.95 2.26
N PRO A 98 8.88 -4.15 2.21
CA PRO A 98 9.54 -4.64 1.01
C PRO A 98 8.60 -4.75 -0.19
N LEU A 99 7.36 -5.17 0.05
CA LEU A 99 6.37 -5.40 -0.99
C LEU A 99 5.93 -4.09 -1.65
N ASN A 100 5.72 -3.04 -0.85
CA ASN A 100 5.41 -1.69 -1.33
C ASN A 100 6.62 -1.05 -2.02
N ILE A 101 7.84 -1.20 -1.49
CA ILE A 101 9.07 -0.74 -2.15
C ILE A 101 9.23 -1.39 -3.52
N TYR A 102 9.05 -2.71 -3.61
CA TYR A 102 9.16 -3.43 -4.87
C TYR A 102 8.06 -3.01 -5.87
N SER A 103 6.86 -2.74 -5.38
CA SER A 103 5.77 -2.21 -6.19
C SER A 103 6.09 -0.81 -6.74
N ILE A 104 6.64 0.09 -5.91
CA ILE A 104 7.10 1.42 -6.34
C ILE A 104 8.24 1.29 -7.35
N TYR A 105 9.19 0.39 -7.11
CA TYR A 105 10.29 0.12 -8.03
C TYR A 105 9.77 -0.28 -9.42
N LEU A 106 8.83 -1.23 -9.49
CA LEU A 106 8.20 -1.66 -10.73
C LEU A 106 7.40 -0.54 -11.42
N LEU A 107 6.77 0.35 -10.65
CA LEU A 107 5.96 1.45 -11.19
C LEU A 107 6.81 2.61 -11.72
N PHE A 108 7.97 2.89 -11.11
CA PHE A 108 8.81 4.05 -11.44
C PHE A 108 10.05 3.75 -12.26
N PHE A 109 10.71 2.63 -12.04
CA PHE A 109 12.02 2.33 -12.65
C PHE A 109 11.92 1.36 -13.82
N ASN A 110 10.76 0.74 -14.05
CA ASN A 110 10.56 -0.12 -15.19
C ASN A 110 10.17 0.69 -16.44
N GLU A 111 10.96 0.57 -17.51
CA GLU A 111 10.71 1.28 -18.78
C GLU A 111 9.33 1.00 -19.37
N ALA A 112 8.88 -0.26 -19.34
CA ALA A 112 7.57 -0.64 -19.87
C ALA A 112 6.42 -0.04 -19.03
N ALA A 113 6.60 0.12 -17.72
CA ALA A 113 5.65 0.83 -16.88
C ALA A 113 5.64 2.33 -17.22
N GLN A 114 6.81 2.98 -17.27
CA GLN A 114 6.92 4.41 -17.61
C GLN A 114 6.26 4.74 -18.95
N GLN A 115 6.54 3.94 -20.00
CA GLN A 115 5.93 4.13 -21.31
C GLN A 115 4.41 4.00 -21.26
N TRP A 116 3.88 3.07 -20.46
CA TRP A 116 2.45 2.86 -20.32
C TRP A 116 1.73 4.03 -19.64
N PHE A 117 2.34 4.62 -18.61
CA PHE A 117 1.83 5.81 -17.93
C PHE A 117 2.00 7.08 -18.79
N ASN A 118 3.12 7.22 -19.48
CA ASN A 118 3.40 8.37 -20.35
C ASN A 118 2.56 8.39 -21.63
N ALA A 119 2.08 7.22 -22.10
CA ALA A 119 1.17 7.13 -23.24
C ALA A 119 -0.19 7.80 -22.99
N GLU A 120 -0.62 7.96 -21.73
CA GLU A 120 -1.83 8.73 -21.38
C GLU A 120 -1.56 10.25 -21.47
N ASN A 121 -0.38 10.70 -21.03
CA ASN A 121 0.00 12.13 -21.03
C ASN A 121 0.19 12.71 -22.45
N LYS A 122 0.29 11.89 -23.49
CA LYS A 122 0.39 12.34 -24.89
C LYS A 122 -0.96 12.64 -25.55
N ILE A 123 -2.08 12.36 -24.88
CA ILE A 123 -3.44 12.53 -25.41
C ILE A 123 -4.12 13.79 -24.82
N LYS A 124 -3.40 14.58 -24.02
CA LYS A 124 -3.81 15.92 -23.56
C LYS A 124 -2.86 16.96 -24.13
#